data_AF-A0A2N3ARM0-F1
#
_entry.id   AF-A0A2N3ARM0-F1
#
_cell.length_a   1.000
_cell.length_b   1.000
_cell.length_c   1.000
_cell.angle_alpha   90.00
_cell.angle_beta   90.00
_cell.angle_gamma   90.00
#
_symmetry.space_group_name_H-M   'P 1'
#
loop_
_entity.id
_entity.type
_entity.pdbx_description
1 polymer ?
#
loop_
_entity_poly.entity_id
_entity_poly.type
_entity_poly.pdbx_seq_one_letter_code
_entity_poly.pdbx_strand_id
1 'polypeptide(L)'
;MTAKFAFLGLCGFFAAAPALAEVTVAQRDTTLAVWQSAFDDWAPTLTCGATMTASDEFVRKIWQDSKDEALAAMQAAGWPEIDLADLRAKADADALRLPPDTLFADVLSYCAAHPDWSKKASQMRFLPLATEVRKALSGATP
;
A
#
# COMPACT_ATOMS: atom_id res chain seq x y z
N MET A 1 -20.14 -53.57 -46.07
CA MET A 1 -20.59 -52.59 -45.05
C MET A 1 -19.44 -52.35 -44.10
N THR A 2 -18.75 -51.22 -44.22
CA THR A 2 -17.52 -50.93 -43.45
C THR A 2 -17.73 -49.59 -42.76
N ALA A 3 -18.12 -49.62 -41.49
CA ALA A 3 -18.26 -48.42 -40.65
C ALA A 3 -17.02 -48.28 -39.77
N LYS A 4 -16.42 -47.10 -39.86
CA LYS A 4 -15.15 -46.66 -39.30
C LYS A 4 -15.26 -46.47 -37.78
N PHE A 5 -14.34 -47.04 -37.01
CA PHE A 5 -14.11 -46.67 -35.62
C PHE A 5 -13.24 -45.40 -35.58
N ALA A 6 -13.86 -44.26 -35.25
CA ALA A 6 -13.14 -43.03 -34.92
C ALA A 6 -12.91 -42.98 -33.41
N PHE A 7 -11.71 -43.36 -32.97
CA PHE A 7 -11.21 -43.13 -31.63
C PHE A 7 -10.83 -41.64 -31.52
N LEU A 8 -11.76 -40.81 -31.04
CA LEU A 8 -11.45 -39.44 -30.63
C LEU A 8 -10.91 -39.48 -29.21
N GLY A 9 -9.58 -39.57 -29.11
CA GLY A 9 -8.87 -39.37 -27.85
C GLY A 9 -9.10 -37.95 -27.35
N LEU A 10 -9.85 -37.83 -26.25
CA LEU A 10 -9.90 -36.64 -25.43
C LEU A 10 -8.50 -36.43 -24.83
N CYS A 11 -7.69 -35.58 -25.47
CA CYS A 11 -6.59 -34.92 -24.79
C CYS A 11 -7.20 -33.95 -23.79
N GLY A 12 -7.37 -34.42 -22.54
CA GLY A 12 -7.63 -33.56 -21.40
C GLY A 12 -6.45 -32.61 -21.22
N PHE A 13 -6.57 -31.41 -21.80
CA PHE A 13 -5.79 -30.26 -21.39
C PHE A 13 -6.16 -29.97 -19.93
N PHE A 14 -5.41 -30.54 -19.00
CA PHE A 14 -5.34 -30.02 -17.63
C PHE A 14 -4.83 -28.59 -17.75
N ALA A 15 -5.74 -27.63 -17.71
CA ALA A 15 -5.42 -26.24 -17.48
C ALA A 15 -4.75 -26.18 -16.10
N ALA A 16 -3.42 -26.20 -16.08
CA ALA A 16 -2.65 -25.70 -14.96
C ALA A 16 -2.92 -24.18 -14.90
N ALA A 17 -4.06 -23.81 -14.30
CA ALA A 17 -4.25 -22.46 -13.83
C ALA A 17 -3.05 -22.17 -12.92
N PRO A 18 -2.32 -21.06 -13.10
CA PRO A 18 -1.33 -20.67 -12.13
C PRO A 18 -2.08 -20.55 -10.81
N ALA A 19 -1.82 -21.47 -9.88
CA ALA A 19 -2.24 -21.30 -8.51
C ALA A 19 -1.55 -20.01 -8.07
N LEU A 20 -2.31 -18.91 -8.02
CA LEU A 20 -1.87 -17.70 -7.33
C LEU A 20 -1.51 -18.18 -5.93
N ALA A 21 -0.21 -18.25 -5.64
CA ALA A 21 0.26 -18.66 -4.34
C ALA A 21 -0.36 -17.69 -3.34
N GLU A 22 -1.26 -18.19 -2.51
CA GLU A 22 -1.95 -17.37 -1.54
C GLU A 22 -0.93 -16.74 -0.61
N VAL A 23 -1.08 -15.44 -0.36
CA VAL A 23 -0.19 -14.69 0.53
C VAL A 23 -0.27 -15.32 1.91
N THR A 24 0.88 -15.76 2.43
CA THR A 24 0.95 -16.37 3.75
C THR A 24 0.56 -15.37 4.83
N VAL A 25 0.10 -15.87 5.98
CA VAL A 25 -0.22 -15.05 7.16
C VAL A 25 0.96 -14.14 7.54
N ALA A 26 2.19 -14.67 7.52
CA ALA A 26 3.39 -13.89 7.85
C ALA A 26 3.68 -12.74 6.86
N GLN A 27 3.52 -12.99 5.55
CA GLN A 27 3.65 -11.94 4.52
C GLN A 27 2.56 -10.88 4.67
N ARG A 28 1.33 -11.31 4.97
CA ARG A 28 0.19 -10.41 5.23
C ARG A 28 0.48 -9.50 6.42
N ASP A 29 0.85 -10.09 7.56
CA ASP A 29 1.14 -9.35 8.80
C ASP A 29 2.30 -8.36 8.61
N THR A 30 3.38 -8.79 7.95
CA THR A 30 4.54 -7.92 7.67
C THR A 30 4.16 -6.78 6.73
N THR A 31 3.37 -7.05 5.69
CA THR A 31 2.89 -6.02 4.75
C THR A 31 2.01 -4.99 5.46
N LEU A 32 1.10 -5.44 6.33
CA LEU A 32 0.25 -4.53 7.11
C LEU A 32 1.05 -3.70 8.12
N ALA A 33 2.11 -4.26 8.72
CA ALA A 33 3.02 -3.51 9.59
C ALA A 33 3.78 -2.41 8.82
N VAL A 34 4.21 -2.70 7.58
CA VAL A 34 4.83 -1.70 6.70
C VAL A 34 3.86 -0.55 6.41
N TRP A 35 2.59 -0.85 6.10
CA TRP A 35 1.56 0.17 5.90
C TRP A 35 1.30 1.00 7.15
N GLN A 36 1.22 0.37 8.32
CA GLN A 36 1.03 1.10 9.57
C GLN A 36 2.18 2.07 9.84
N SER A 37 3.44 1.62 9.68
CA SER A 37 4.60 2.49 9.81
C SER A 37 4.56 3.65 8.81
N ALA A 38 4.10 3.41 7.59
CA ALA A 38 3.93 4.47 6.61
C ALA A 38 2.85 5.48 7.06
N PHE A 39 1.71 5.03 7.59
CA PHE A 39 0.69 5.93 8.12
C PHE A 39 1.23 6.81 9.26
N ASP A 40 1.99 6.21 10.18
CA ASP A 40 2.58 6.93 11.32
C ASP A 40 3.63 7.98 10.89
N ASP A 41 4.30 7.76 9.75
CA ASP A 41 5.27 8.71 9.20
C ASP A 41 4.61 9.81 8.34
N TRP A 42 3.60 9.44 7.55
CA TRP A 42 2.98 10.34 6.58
C TRP A 42 1.89 11.23 7.18
N ALA A 43 1.13 10.75 8.17
CA ALA A 43 0.07 11.54 8.80
C ALA A 43 0.60 12.85 9.44
N PRO A 44 1.71 12.84 10.21
CA PRO A 44 2.31 14.06 10.74
C PRO A 44 2.87 14.98 9.64
N THR A 45 3.42 14.41 8.57
CA THR A 45 3.97 15.20 7.45
C THR A 45 2.86 15.94 6.71
N LEU A 46 1.75 15.25 6.40
CA LEU A 46 0.58 15.83 5.73
C LEU A 46 -0.15 16.85 6.61
N THR A 47 -0.17 16.63 7.94
CA THR A 47 -0.84 17.54 8.87
C THR A 47 0.00 18.77 9.21
N CYS A 48 1.29 18.58 9.49
CA CYS A 48 2.14 19.62 10.08
C CYS A 48 3.07 20.31 9.07
N GLY A 49 3.42 19.65 7.96
CA GLY A 49 4.45 20.12 7.02
C GLY A 49 3.93 20.79 5.75
N ALA A 50 2.69 20.51 5.37
CA ALA A 50 2.08 21.00 4.13
C ALA A 50 1.50 22.44 4.28
N THR A 51 2.30 23.38 4.80
CA THR A 51 1.82 24.71 5.20
C THR A 51 1.66 25.71 4.03
N MET A 52 2.06 25.34 2.82
CA MET A 52 1.90 26.12 1.58
C MET A 52 1.39 25.22 0.46
N THR A 53 0.57 25.76 -0.45
CA THR A 53 -0.08 24.99 -1.54
C THR A 53 0.90 24.15 -2.36
N ALA A 54 2.03 24.71 -2.79
CA ALA A 54 3.02 23.98 -3.58
C ALA A 54 3.67 22.82 -2.80
N SER A 55 3.88 22.97 -1.49
CA SER A 55 4.42 21.92 -0.63
C SER A 55 3.39 20.82 -0.37
N ASP A 56 2.12 21.19 -0.18
CA ASP A 56 1.01 20.25 -0.04
C ASP A 56 0.84 19.40 -1.32
N GLU A 57 0.80 20.03 -2.49
CA GLU A 57 0.73 19.34 -3.79
C GLU A 57 1.89 18.36 -3.98
N PHE A 58 3.12 18.78 -3.66
CA PHE A 58 4.32 17.94 -3.76
C PHE A 58 4.25 16.71 -2.84
N VAL A 59 3.93 16.92 -1.56
CA VAL A 59 3.85 15.84 -0.56
C VAL A 59 2.73 14.85 -0.91
N ARG A 60 1.56 15.36 -1.32
CA ARG A 60 0.45 14.52 -1.80
C ARG A 60 0.83 13.67 -2.99
N LYS A 61 1.52 14.27 -3.97
CA LYS A 61 1.94 13.55 -5.17
C LYS A 61 2.88 12.41 -4.82
N ILE A 62 3.89 12.65 -3.99
CA ILE A 62 4.83 11.60 -3.59
C ILE A 62 4.11 10.48 -2.85
N TRP A 63 3.22 10.83 -1.92
CA TRP A 63 2.43 9.84 -1.20
C TRP A 63 1.55 9.01 -2.14
N GLN A 64 0.84 9.67 -3.06
CA GLN A 64 -0.03 9.04 -4.04
C GLN A 64 0.75 8.06 -4.92
N ASP A 65 1.89 8.48 -5.47
CA ASP A 65 2.75 7.63 -6.31
C ASP A 65 3.24 6.40 -5.52
N SER A 66 3.67 6.59 -4.26
CA SER A 66 4.17 5.50 -3.41
C SER A 66 3.06 4.51 -3.01
N LYS A 67 1.87 5.02 -2.69
CA LYS A 67 0.66 4.24 -2.38
C LYS A 67 0.24 3.39 -3.57
N ASP A 68 0.16 3.98 -4.76
CA ASP A 68 -0.32 3.29 -5.96
C ASP A 68 0.62 2.16 -6.38
N GLU A 69 1.94 2.40 -6.32
CA GLU A 69 2.93 1.34 -6.58
C GLU A 69 2.83 0.18 -5.56
N ALA A 70 2.62 0.50 -4.28
CA ALA A 70 2.46 -0.52 -3.24
C ALA A 70 1.19 -1.34 -3.41
N LEU A 71 0.06 -0.69 -3.71
CA LEU A 71 -1.21 -1.37 -3.99
C LEU A 71 -1.10 -2.25 -5.23
N ALA A 72 -0.43 -1.79 -6.28
CA ALA A 72 -0.17 -2.59 -7.48
C ALA A 72 0.68 -3.84 -7.18
N ALA A 73 1.70 -3.72 -6.32
CA ALA A 73 2.49 -4.86 -5.88
C ALA A 73 1.66 -5.89 -5.09
N MET A 74 0.76 -5.43 -4.21
CA MET A 74 -0.15 -6.30 -3.48
C MET A 74 -1.17 -6.97 -4.39
N GLN A 75 -1.73 -6.23 -5.35
CA GLN A 75 -2.64 -6.79 -6.36
C GLN A 75 -1.95 -7.88 -7.18
N ALA A 76 -0.72 -7.64 -7.64
CA ALA A 76 0.07 -8.63 -8.37
C ALA A 76 0.41 -9.87 -7.54
N ALA A 77 0.50 -9.73 -6.20
CA ALA A 77 0.68 -10.84 -5.26
C ALA A 77 -0.62 -11.58 -4.92
N GLY A 78 -1.76 -11.21 -5.53
CA GLY A 78 -3.03 -11.91 -5.35
C GLY A 78 -3.83 -11.49 -4.12
N TRP A 79 -3.60 -10.28 -3.59
CA TRP A 79 -4.43 -9.76 -2.49
C TRP A 79 -5.90 -9.57 -2.93
N PRO A 80 -6.87 -9.86 -2.05
CA PRO A 80 -8.29 -9.61 -2.33
C PRO A 80 -8.58 -8.13 -2.59
N GLU A 81 -9.41 -7.82 -3.61
CA GLU A 81 -9.76 -6.42 -3.93
C GLU A 81 -10.45 -5.70 -2.75
N ILE A 82 -11.18 -6.42 -1.90
CA ILE A 82 -11.80 -5.82 -0.70
C ILE A 82 -10.74 -5.27 0.27
N ASP A 83 -9.64 -6.01 0.47
CA ASP A 83 -8.53 -5.57 1.32
C ASP A 83 -7.79 -4.37 0.69
N LEU A 84 -7.62 -4.39 -0.64
CA LEU A 84 -7.00 -3.30 -1.38
C LEU A 84 -7.86 -2.03 -1.37
N ALA A 85 -9.18 -2.16 -1.49
CA ALA A 85 -10.12 -1.05 -1.42
C ALA A 85 -10.11 -0.39 -0.03
N ASP A 86 -10.14 -1.20 1.03
CA ASP A 86 -10.03 -0.72 2.42
C ASP A 86 -8.70 0.03 2.67
N LEU A 87 -7.58 -0.53 2.18
CA LEU A 87 -6.28 0.14 2.28
C LEU A 87 -6.26 1.44 1.49
N ARG A 88 -6.81 1.45 0.27
CA ARG A 88 -6.87 2.66 -0.58
C ARG A 88 -7.65 3.79 0.10
N ALA A 89 -8.74 3.47 0.80
CA ALA A 89 -9.51 4.44 1.56
C ALA A 89 -8.75 4.98 2.77
N LYS A 90 -8.10 4.10 3.56
CA LYS A 90 -7.30 4.51 4.73
C LYS A 90 -6.05 5.32 4.34
N ALA A 91 -5.46 4.98 3.20
CA ALA A 91 -4.28 5.63 2.65
C ALA A 91 -4.60 6.90 1.85
N ASP A 92 -5.85 7.35 1.82
CA ASP A 92 -6.17 8.64 1.20
C ASP A 92 -5.51 9.80 1.97
N ALA A 93 -4.98 10.80 1.26
CA ALA A 93 -4.28 11.91 1.91
C ALA A 93 -5.22 12.80 2.75
N ASP A 94 -6.53 12.84 2.44
CA ASP A 94 -7.57 13.43 3.29
C ASP A 94 -7.88 12.56 4.51
N ALA A 95 -7.78 11.24 4.38
CA ALA A 95 -7.99 10.31 5.51
C ALA A 95 -6.82 10.29 6.51
N LEU A 96 -5.59 10.55 6.06
CA LEU A 96 -4.40 10.53 6.92
C LEU A 96 -4.19 11.79 7.73
N ARG A 97 -4.66 12.94 7.24
CA ARG A 97 -4.50 14.21 7.95
C ARG A 97 -5.53 14.36 9.06
N LEU A 98 -5.25 15.26 10.00
CA LEU A 98 -6.32 15.75 10.87
C LEU A 98 -7.44 16.41 10.04
N PRO A 99 -8.72 16.24 10.43
CA PRO A 99 -9.85 16.87 9.75
C PRO A 99 -9.62 18.37 9.53
N PRO A 100 -10.06 18.94 8.38
CA PRO A 100 -9.81 20.34 8.05
C PRO A 100 -10.49 21.33 9.02
N ASP A 101 -11.50 20.88 9.76
CA ASP A 101 -12.20 21.63 10.81
C ASP A 101 -11.58 21.47 12.20
N THR A 102 -10.45 20.76 12.33
CA THR A 102 -9.71 20.62 13.60
C THR A 102 -9.24 21.99 14.08
N LEU A 103 -9.43 22.28 15.37
CA LEU A 103 -9.01 23.55 15.95
C LEU A 103 -7.48 23.69 15.87
N PHE A 104 -7.00 24.90 15.60
CA PHE A 104 -5.57 25.17 15.46
C PHE A 104 -4.74 24.74 16.68
N ALA A 105 -5.28 24.87 17.89
CA ALA A 105 -4.62 24.41 19.12
C ALA A 105 -4.41 22.88 19.17
N ASP A 106 -5.34 22.12 18.60
CA ASP A 106 -5.26 20.66 18.53
C ASP A 106 -4.24 20.24 17.46
N VAL A 107 -4.17 20.97 16.34
CA VAL A 107 -3.11 20.80 15.34
C VAL A 107 -1.74 21.03 15.96
N LEU A 108 -1.55 22.12 16.73
CA LEU A 108 -0.29 22.38 17.43
C LEU A 108 0.06 21.28 18.43
N SER A 109 -0.92 20.80 19.20
CA SER A 109 -0.74 19.71 20.16
C SER A 109 -0.33 18.41 19.48
N TYR A 110 -0.98 18.08 18.36
CA TYR A 110 -0.64 16.93 17.54
C TYR A 110 0.78 17.03 16.96
N CYS A 111 1.15 18.18 16.39
CA CYS A 111 2.49 18.37 15.85
C CYS A 111 3.58 18.32 16.93
N ALA A 112 3.30 18.84 18.13
CA ALA A 112 4.20 18.77 19.27
C ALA A 112 4.39 17.32 19.79
N ALA A 113 3.36 16.48 19.67
CA ALA A 113 3.45 15.06 20.00
C ALA A 113 4.29 14.24 19.00
N HIS A 114 4.59 14.80 17.82
CA HIS A 114 5.38 14.15 16.77
C HIS A 114 6.67 14.94 16.45
N PRO A 115 7.54 15.24 17.43
CA PRO A 115 8.61 16.24 17.29
C PRO A 115 9.59 15.99 16.12
N ASP A 116 9.74 14.73 15.71
CA ASP A 116 10.62 14.33 14.61
C ASP A 116 10.01 14.46 13.21
N TRP A 117 8.73 14.86 13.09
CA TRP A 117 8.03 14.92 11.79
C TRP A 117 8.78 15.78 10.77
N SER A 118 9.34 16.92 11.21
CA SER A 118 10.06 17.86 10.33
C SER A 118 11.40 17.30 9.86
N LYS A 119 12.09 16.55 10.72
CA LYS A 119 13.31 15.82 10.38
C LYS A 119 13.01 14.71 9.38
N LYS A 120 11.96 13.92 9.60
CA LYS A 120 11.53 12.86 8.68
C LYS A 120 11.14 13.43 7.31
N ALA A 121 10.36 14.52 7.29
CA ALA A 121 9.97 15.22 6.07
C ALA A 121 11.17 15.78 5.29
N SER A 122 12.12 16.45 5.97
CA SER A 122 13.31 17.03 5.32
C SER A 122 14.32 15.99 4.85
N GLN A 123 14.37 14.82 5.50
CA GLN A 123 15.24 13.73 5.10
C GLN A 123 14.67 12.90 3.96
N MET A 124 13.36 13.05 3.64
CA MET A 124 12.61 12.26 2.65
C MET A 124 13.02 10.78 2.58
N ARG A 125 13.47 10.23 3.71
CA ARG A 125 13.62 8.78 3.95
C ARG A 125 12.27 8.24 4.36
N PHE A 126 11.21 8.67 3.66
CA PHE A 126 9.94 7.97 3.70
C PHE A 126 10.28 6.52 3.39
N LEU A 127 9.83 5.59 4.23
CA LEU A 127 9.90 4.17 3.91
C LEU A 127 9.43 4.07 2.45
N PRO A 128 10.27 3.64 1.49
CA PRO A 128 9.85 3.56 0.10
C PRO A 128 8.79 2.47 0.06
N LEU A 129 7.53 2.87 0.27
CA LEU A 129 6.45 1.99 0.72
C LEU A 129 6.32 0.81 -0.25
N ALA A 130 6.35 1.09 -1.55
CA ALA A 130 6.35 0.07 -2.59
C ALA A 130 7.53 -0.90 -2.52
N THR A 131 8.72 -0.44 -2.16
CA THR A 131 9.91 -1.30 -1.99
C THR A 131 9.77 -2.19 -0.75
N GLU A 132 9.34 -1.63 0.37
CA GLU A 132 9.20 -2.38 1.63
C GLU A 132 8.03 -3.36 1.58
N VAL A 133 6.92 -2.99 0.92
CA VAL A 133 5.83 -3.91 0.60
C VAL A 133 6.33 -5.05 -0.29
N ARG A 134 7.12 -4.77 -1.34
CA ARG A 134 7.71 -5.84 -2.17
C ARG A 134 8.63 -6.77 -1.40
N LYS A 135 9.42 -6.26 -0.45
CA LYS A 135 10.25 -7.09 0.45
C LYS A 135 9.40 -7.95 1.38
N ALA A 136 8.37 -7.36 1.99
CA ALA A 136 7.43 -8.08 2.86
C ALA A 136 6.74 -9.21 2.09
N LEU A 137 6.32 -8.96 0.84
CA LEU A 137 5.68 -9.95 -0.03
C LEU A 137 6.64 -11.03 -0.52
N SER A 138 7.94 -10.76 -0.68
CA SER A 138 8.91 -11.79 -1.08
C SER A 138 9.34 -12.72 0.07
N GLY A 139 8.93 -12.41 1.31
CA GLY A 139 9.41 -13.12 2.49
C GLY A 139 10.88 -12.83 2.82
N ALA A 140 11.47 -11.81 2.17
CA ALA A 140 12.79 -11.32 2.55
C ALA A 140 12.64 -10.54 3.86
N THR A 141 13.15 -11.11 4.95
CA THR A 141 13.29 -10.38 6.22
C THR A 141 14.21 -9.18 5.98
N PRO A 142 13.87 -7.98 6.50
CA PRO A 142 14.71 -6.79 6.38
C PRO A 142 16.12 -6.96 6.94
#